data_AF-A0A523MXS6-F1
#
_entry.id   AF-A0A523MXS6-F1
#
_cell.length_a   1.000
_cell.length_b   1.000
_cell.length_c   1.000
_cell.angle_alpha   90.00
_cell.angle_beta   90.00
_cell.angle_gamma   90.00
#
_symmetry.space_group_name_H-M   'P 1'
#
loop_
_entity.id
_entity.type
_entity.pdbx_description
1 polymer ?
#
loop_
_entity_poly.entity_id
_entity_poly.type
_entity_poly.pdbx_seq_one_letter_code
_entity_poly.pdbx_strand_id
1 'polypeptide(L)'
;MEEAPHELGDTVDHWVGRFSLWGSILLSTLVTVIYCLGNPPDSEEVQRMRTFFRENVMEVTQFIRLPLQEMEQFASRQPHPFYKSYLRASVNEKREINAQIHNSVDYRPAQYWFNTVFLWLMCFATVWFLGLIVQGVVNLVRQKPGLK
;
A
#
# COMPACT_ATOMS: atom_id res chain seq x y z
N MET A 1 -55.07 -10.71 5.63
CA MET A 1 -54.19 -9.79 4.87
C MET A 1 -52.96 -10.59 4.53
N GLU A 2 -52.97 -11.15 3.33
CA GLU A 2 -51.90 -11.98 2.78
C GLU A 2 -50.89 -11.00 2.18
N GLU A 3 -49.80 -10.72 2.89
CA GLU A 3 -48.69 -9.94 2.33
C GLU A 3 -48.13 -10.74 1.16
N ALA A 4 -48.30 -10.22 -0.05
CA ALA A 4 -47.97 -10.91 -1.28
C ALA A 4 -46.46 -11.24 -1.32
N PRO A 5 -46.07 -12.41 -1.87
CA PRO A 5 -44.66 -12.84 -1.96
C PRO A 5 -43.75 -11.86 -2.72
N HIS A 6 -44.33 -10.91 -3.46
CA HIS A 6 -43.62 -9.85 -4.17
C HIS A 6 -43.04 -8.77 -3.24
N GLU A 7 -43.72 -8.37 -2.16
CA GLU A 7 -43.26 -7.26 -1.28
C GLU A 7 -42.13 -7.69 -0.33
N LEU A 8 -42.16 -8.94 0.13
CA LEU A 8 -41.07 -9.54 0.90
C LEU A 8 -39.79 -9.66 0.05
N GLY A 9 -39.95 -9.91 -1.26
CA GLY A 9 -38.85 -10.03 -2.23
C GLY A 9 -38.10 -8.71 -2.45
N ASP A 10 -38.84 -7.61 -2.68
CA ASP A 10 -38.25 -6.27 -2.86
C ASP A 10 -37.52 -5.80 -1.59
N THR A 11 -38.04 -6.14 -0.41
CA THR A 11 -37.42 -5.81 0.87
C THR A 11 -36.09 -6.54 1.06
N VAL A 12 -36.03 -7.82 0.71
CA VAL A 12 -34.80 -8.64 0.78
C VAL A 12 -33.75 -8.14 -0.21
N ASP A 13 -34.13 -7.81 -1.43
CA ASP A 13 -33.18 -7.36 -2.47
C ASP A 13 -32.58 -5.99 -2.13
N HIS A 14 -33.38 -5.09 -1.54
CA HIS A 14 -32.89 -3.82 -1.01
C HIS A 14 -31.91 -4.02 0.16
N TRP A 15 -32.21 -4.95 1.07
CA TRP A 15 -31.33 -5.26 2.19
C TRP A 15 -30.03 -5.94 1.74
N VAL A 16 -30.07 -6.85 0.77
CA VAL A 16 -28.87 -7.51 0.22
C VAL A 16 -27.95 -6.50 -0.47
N GLY A 17 -28.50 -5.57 -1.26
CA GLY A 17 -27.69 -4.50 -1.88
C GLY A 17 -27.04 -3.57 -0.86
N ARG A 18 -27.76 -3.22 0.22
CA ARG A 18 -27.21 -2.38 1.30
C ARG A 18 -26.18 -3.13 2.15
N PHE A 19 -26.41 -4.40 2.46
CA PHE A 19 -25.42 -5.24 3.15
C PHE A 19 -24.18 -5.46 2.30
N SER A 20 -24.32 -5.60 0.98
CA SER A 20 -23.19 -5.67 0.06
C SER A 20 -22.32 -4.41 0.17
N LEU A 21 -22.92 -3.21 0.31
CA LEU A 21 -22.17 -1.95 0.46
C LEU A 21 -21.39 -1.88 1.74
N TRP A 22 -22.14 -1.95 2.83
CA TRP A 22 -21.59 -1.73 4.14
C TRP A 22 -20.64 -2.87 4.53
N GLY A 23 -20.96 -4.11 4.15
CA GLY A 23 -20.07 -5.25 4.32
C GLY A 23 -18.76 -5.08 3.55
N SER A 24 -18.80 -4.63 2.30
CA SER A 24 -17.59 -4.40 1.50
C SER A 24 -16.73 -3.29 2.07
N ILE A 25 -17.33 -2.18 2.53
CA ILE A 25 -16.60 -1.07 3.18
C ILE A 25 -15.93 -1.54 4.47
N LEU A 26 -16.65 -2.27 5.32
CA LEU A 26 -16.10 -2.75 6.59
C LEU A 26 -14.97 -3.74 6.37
N LEU A 27 -15.15 -4.69 5.44
CA LEU A 27 -14.14 -5.69 5.14
C LEU A 27 -12.89 -5.08 4.50
N SER A 28 -13.03 -4.19 3.52
CA SER A 28 -11.88 -3.52 2.88
C SER A 28 -11.11 -2.66 3.88
N THR A 29 -11.83 -1.98 4.78
CA THR A 29 -11.22 -1.19 5.86
C THR A 29 -10.45 -2.08 6.82
N LEU A 30 -11.03 -3.21 7.25
CA LEU A 30 -10.36 -4.17 8.14
C LEU A 30 -9.07 -4.71 7.51
N VAL A 31 -9.13 -5.15 6.25
CA VAL A 31 -7.94 -5.63 5.51
C VAL A 31 -6.87 -4.55 5.41
N THR A 32 -7.27 -3.32 5.12
CA THR A 32 -6.33 -2.18 5.01
C THR A 32 -5.72 -1.83 6.36
N VAL A 33 -6.48 -1.88 7.46
CA VAL A 33 -5.96 -1.67 8.82
C VAL A 33 -4.94 -2.75 9.16
N ILE A 34 -5.22 -4.03 8.89
CA ILE A 34 -4.27 -5.12 9.09
C ILE A 34 -2.99 -4.89 8.28
N TYR A 35 -3.12 -4.47 7.02
CA TYR A 35 -1.98 -4.14 6.16
C TYR A 35 -1.13 -3.02 6.75
N CYS A 36 -1.74 -1.92 7.20
CA CYS A 36 -1.04 -0.78 7.80
C CYS A 36 -0.34 -1.14 9.12
N LEU A 37 -0.92 -2.05 9.91
CA LEU A 37 -0.30 -2.53 11.15
C LEU A 37 0.91 -3.43 10.86
N GLY A 38 0.84 -4.28 9.82
CA GLY A 38 1.94 -5.16 9.42
C GLY A 38 3.05 -4.46 8.63
N ASN A 39 2.74 -3.32 8.00
CA ASN A 39 3.65 -2.56 7.15
C ASN A 39 3.57 -1.08 7.54
N PRO A 40 4.11 -0.66 8.70
CA PRO A 40 4.03 0.74 9.10
C PRO A 40 4.78 1.64 8.09
N PRO A 41 4.35 2.90 7.92
CA PRO A 41 5.05 3.85 7.09
C PRO A 41 6.47 4.11 7.63
N ASP A 42 7.41 4.40 6.74
CA ASP A 42 8.77 4.81 7.11
C ASP A 42 8.73 6.02 8.08
N SER A 43 9.64 6.05 9.05
CA SER A 43 9.80 7.21 9.94
C SER A 43 10.28 8.43 9.17
N GLU A 44 10.01 9.65 9.67
CA GLU A 44 10.42 10.89 8.97
C GLU A 44 11.93 10.94 8.65
N GLU A 45 12.77 10.44 9.55
CA GLU A 45 14.22 10.40 9.36
C GLU A 45 14.60 9.51 8.17
N VAL A 46 14.00 8.32 8.09
CA VAL A 46 14.20 7.39 6.97
C VAL A 46 13.68 8.00 5.68
N GLN A 47 12.50 8.63 5.69
CA GLN A 47 11.97 9.30 4.51
C GLN A 47 12.89 10.41 4.01
N ARG A 48 13.46 11.23 4.91
CA ARG A 48 14.43 12.28 4.56
C ARG A 48 15.72 11.69 3.98
N MET A 49 16.23 10.61 4.58
CA MET A 49 17.43 9.94 4.08
C MET A 49 17.21 9.33 2.68
N ARG A 50 16.09 8.63 2.46
CA ARG A 50 15.73 8.08 1.15
C ARG A 50 15.54 9.17 0.10
N THR A 51 14.93 10.29 0.49
CA THR A 51 14.77 11.47 -0.38
C THR A 51 16.12 12.06 -0.76
N PHE A 52 17.04 12.20 0.21
CA PHE A 52 18.41 12.63 -0.03
C PHE A 52 19.14 11.71 -1.02
N PHE A 53 19.04 10.38 -0.85
CA PHE A 53 19.65 9.40 -1.76
C PHE A 53 19.09 9.50 -3.18
N ARG A 54 17.78 9.67 -3.32
CA ARG A 54 17.13 9.87 -4.62
C ARG A 54 17.65 11.13 -5.32
N GLU A 55 17.70 12.24 -4.59
CA GLU A 55 18.08 13.55 -5.15
C GLU A 55 19.57 13.64 -5.47
N ASN A 56 20.40 12.88 -4.75
CA ASN A 56 21.86 12.90 -4.90
C ASN A 56 22.40 11.55 -5.40
N VAL A 57 21.60 10.79 -6.15
CA VAL A 57 21.91 9.38 -6.50
C VAL A 57 23.27 9.22 -7.18
N MET A 58 23.63 10.16 -8.06
CA MET A 58 24.90 10.15 -8.78
C MET A 58 26.08 10.35 -7.81
N GLU A 59 26.01 11.39 -6.97
CA GLU A 59 27.06 11.74 -6.02
C GLU A 59 27.26 10.62 -4.99
N VAL A 60 26.16 10.13 -4.41
CA VAL A 60 26.20 9.04 -3.43
C VAL A 60 26.75 7.76 -4.06
N THR A 61 26.34 7.42 -5.27
CA THR A 61 26.84 6.21 -5.98
C THR A 61 28.32 6.34 -6.33
N GLN A 62 28.79 7.52 -6.73
CA GLN A 62 30.21 7.78 -6.96
C GLN A 62 30.99 7.66 -5.66
N PHE A 63 30.52 8.30 -4.58
CA PHE A 63 31.15 8.27 -3.27
C PHE A 63 31.35 6.84 -2.76
N ILE A 64 30.32 5.98 -2.80
CA ILE A 64 30.43 4.59 -2.30
C ILE A 64 31.42 3.71 -3.10
N ARG A 65 31.83 4.15 -4.30
CA ARG A 65 32.79 3.46 -5.16
C ARG A 65 34.23 3.96 -4.99
N LEU A 66 34.44 5.06 -4.29
CA LEU A 66 35.78 5.63 -4.08
C LEU A 66 36.63 4.71 -3.17
N PRO A 67 37.97 4.71 -3.31
CA PRO A 67 38.85 4.11 -2.33
C PRO A 67 38.77 4.86 -0.99
N LEU A 68 39.07 4.18 0.12
CA LEU A 68 38.86 4.70 1.48
C LEU A 68 39.50 6.07 1.73
N GLN A 69 40.73 6.29 1.25
CA GLN A 69 41.42 7.58 1.40
C GLN A 69 40.70 8.74 0.70
N GLU A 70 40.13 8.49 -0.47
CA GLU A 70 39.36 9.49 -1.22
C GLU A 70 37.99 9.72 -0.60
N MET A 71 37.36 8.68 -0.04
CA MET A 71 36.12 8.81 0.73
C MET A 71 36.30 9.74 1.94
N GLU A 72 37.39 9.61 2.69
CA GLU A 72 37.68 10.48 3.84
C GLU A 72 37.80 11.94 3.44
N GLN A 73 38.54 12.21 2.34
CA GLN A 73 38.68 13.56 1.81
C GLN A 73 37.33 14.10 1.31
N PHE A 74 36.55 13.28 0.61
CA PHE A 74 35.23 13.65 0.13
C PHE A 74 34.29 14.00 1.29
N ALA A 75 34.19 13.11 2.28
CA ALA A 75 33.35 13.30 3.47
C ALA A 75 33.77 14.50 4.33
N SER A 76 35.05 14.89 4.30
CA SER A 76 35.54 16.08 5.01
C SER A 76 35.01 17.38 4.40
N ARG A 77 34.79 17.40 3.08
CA ARG A 77 34.34 18.57 2.31
C ARG A 77 32.82 18.70 2.25
N GLN A 78 32.10 17.61 2.44
CA GLN A 78 30.66 17.60 2.34
C GLN A 78 29.95 18.01 3.64
N PRO A 79 28.89 18.82 3.56
CA PRO A 79 28.14 19.25 4.74
C PRO A 79 27.18 18.17 5.27
N HIS A 80 26.69 17.27 4.40
CA HIS A 80 25.67 16.29 4.79
C HIS A 80 26.26 15.20 5.71
N PRO A 81 25.61 14.87 6.86
CA PRO A 81 26.18 13.95 7.85
C PRO A 81 26.34 12.51 7.37
N PHE A 82 25.58 12.12 6.33
CA PHE A 82 25.65 10.79 5.70
C PHE A 82 27.08 10.36 5.34
N TYR A 83 27.87 11.25 4.74
CA TYR A 83 29.20 10.88 4.25
C TYR A 83 30.15 10.51 5.40
N LYS A 84 30.04 11.21 6.52
CA LYS A 84 30.84 10.94 7.73
C LYS A 84 30.32 9.72 8.49
N SER A 85 29.00 9.52 8.56
CA SER A 85 28.42 8.34 9.21
C SER A 85 28.69 7.06 8.42
N TYR A 86 28.64 7.12 7.08
CA TYR A 86 28.96 5.97 6.22
C TYR A 86 30.40 5.50 6.43
N LEU A 87 31.37 6.40 6.58
CA LEU A 87 32.76 6.01 6.86
C LEU A 87 32.92 5.24 8.18
N ARG A 88 32.23 5.71 9.24
CA ARG A 88 32.25 5.13 10.59
C ARG A 88 31.45 3.84 10.72
N ALA A 89 30.54 3.58 9.78
CA ALA A 89 29.72 2.39 9.79
C ALA A 89 30.55 1.11 9.62
N SER A 90 30.15 0.07 10.35
CA SER A 90 30.68 -1.28 10.22
C SER A 90 30.36 -1.88 8.84
N VAL A 91 31.00 -2.99 8.49
CA VAL A 91 30.75 -3.67 7.21
C VAL A 91 29.29 -4.11 7.06
N ASN A 92 28.66 -4.55 8.15
CA ASN A 92 27.26 -4.98 8.15
C ASN A 92 26.33 -3.78 7.94
N GLU A 93 26.54 -2.68 8.68
CA GLU A 93 25.76 -1.45 8.51
C GLU A 93 25.94 -0.86 7.10
N LYS A 94 27.16 -0.87 6.54
CA LYS A 94 27.41 -0.44 5.16
C LYS A 94 26.61 -1.26 4.16
N ARG A 95 26.45 -2.58 4.38
CA ARG A 95 25.62 -3.42 3.51
C ARG A 95 24.15 -2.99 3.56
N GLU A 96 23.63 -2.74 4.75
CA GLU A 96 22.25 -2.26 4.93
C GLU A 96 22.03 -0.88 4.30
N ILE A 97 22.96 0.05 4.53
CA ILE A 97 22.93 1.39 3.93
C ILE A 97 22.98 1.29 2.39
N ASN A 98 23.83 0.45 1.83
CA ASN A 98 23.91 0.25 0.38
C ASN A 98 22.62 -0.34 -0.20
N ALA A 99 21.97 -1.26 0.51
CA ALA A 99 20.65 -1.75 0.12
C ALA A 99 19.60 -0.64 0.15
N GLN A 100 19.63 0.23 1.17
CA GLN A 100 18.75 1.39 1.24
C GLN A 100 19.00 2.40 0.12
N ILE A 101 20.26 2.71 -0.21
CA ILE A 101 20.63 3.60 -1.33
C ILE A 101 20.04 3.04 -2.63
N HIS A 102 20.23 1.76 -2.89
CA HIS A 102 19.71 1.10 -4.09
C HIS A 102 18.17 1.15 -4.16
N ASN A 103 17.48 0.86 -3.06
CA ASN A 103 16.02 0.90 -3.01
C ASN A 103 15.46 2.34 -3.06
N SER A 104 16.29 3.34 -2.77
CA SER A 104 15.84 4.74 -2.72
C SER A 104 15.86 5.45 -4.07
N VAL A 105 16.46 4.85 -5.10
CA VAL A 105 16.58 5.44 -6.45
C VAL A 105 15.20 5.84 -6.99
N ASP A 106 14.21 4.96 -6.82
CA ASP A 106 12.84 5.17 -7.28
C ASP A 106 11.88 5.62 -6.16
N TYR A 107 12.41 6.11 -5.04
CA TYR A 107 11.62 6.41 -3.86
C TYR A 107 10.62 7.57 -4.11
N ARG A 108 9.37 7.34 -3.71
CA ARG A 108 8.30 8.34 -3.72
C ARG A 108 7.62 8.35 -2.36
N PRO A 109 7.71 9.44 -1.57
CA PRO A 109 7.10 9.50 -0.23
C PRO A 109 5.60 9.18 -0.21
N ALA A 110 4.87 9.61 -1.25
CA ALA A 110 3.44 9.36 -1.38
C ALA A 110 3.09 7.92 -1.79
N GLN A 111 4.05 7.11 -2.23
CA GLN A 111 3.79 5.76 -2.77
C GLN A 111 3.20 4.81 -1.73
N TYR A 112 3.61 4.93 -0.46
CA TYR A 112 3.02 4.14 0.62
C TYR A 112 1.51 4.39 0.73
N TRP A 113 1.10 5.66 0.85
CA TRP A 113 -0.31 6.03 0.96
C TRP A 113 -1.10 5.74 -0.31
N PHE A 114 -0.49 5.95 -1.48
CA PHE A 114 -1.08 5.56 -2.75
C PHE A 114 -1.39 4.06 -2.77
N ASN A 115 -0.42 3.22 -2.42
CA ASN A 115 -0.60 1.76 -2.38
C ASN A 115 -1.67 1.35 -1.36
N THR A 116 -1.69 1.97 -0.18
CA THR A 116 -2.68 1.69 0.87
C THR A 116 -4.11 2.04 0.42
N VAL A 117 -4.32 3.22 -0.17
CA VAL A 117 -5.63 3.62 -0.70
C VAL A 117 -6.03 2.73 -1.86
N PHE A 118 -5.09 2.38 -2.74
CA PHE A 118 -5.36 1.53 -3.89
C PHE A 118 -5.71 0.10 -3.46
N LEU A 119 -5.04 -0.44 -2.44
CA LEU A 119 -5.39 -1.72 -1.81
C LEU A 119 -6.84 -1.69 -1.28
N TRP A 120 -7.19 -0.64 -0.52
CA TRP A 120 -8.54 -0.47 0.00
C TRP A 120 -9.57 -0.46 -1.13
N LEU A 121 -9.31 0.33 -2.18
CA LEU A 121 -10.20 0.48 -3.34
C LEU A 121 -10.38 -0.86 -4.09
N MET A 122 -9.29 -1.57 -4.36
CA MET A 122 -9.30 -2.85 -5.05
C MET A 122 -10.05 -3.91 -4.24
N CYS A 123 -9.81 -3.98 -2.94
CA CYS A 123 -10.50 -4.90 -2.05
C CYS A 123 -12.00 -4.57 -1.99
N PHE A 124 -12.34 -3.31 -1.78
CA PHE A 124 -13.72 -2.83 -1.77
C PHE A 124 -14.45 -3.19 -3.07
N ALA A 125 -13.89 -2.78 -4.22
CA ALA A 125 -14.50 -3.00 -5.52
C ALA A 125 -14.71 -4.49 -5.81
N THR A 126 -13.73 -5.33 -5.46
CA THR A 126 -13.82 -6.79 -5.65
C THR A 126 -14.96 -7.39 -4.84
N VAL A 127 -15.01 -7.12 -3.53
CA VAL A 127 -16.03 -7.69 -2.64
C VAL A 127 -17.42 -7.17 -3.00
N TRP A 128 -17.52 -5.87 -3.28
CA TRP A 128 -18.76 -5.21 -3.69
C TRP A 128 -19.31 -5.83 -4.98
N PHE A 129 -18.45 -5.98 -5.99
CA PHE A 129 -18.84 -6.54 -7.28
C PHE A 129 -19.28 -8.01 -7.16
N LEU A 130 -18.59 -8.81 -6.33
CA LEU A 130 -19.04 -10.17 -6.03
C LEU A 130 -20.42 -10.20 -5.38
N GLY A 131 -20.70 -9.29 -4.45
CA GLY A 131 -22.03 -9.14 -3.85
C GLY A 131 -23.11 -8.81 -4.88
N LEU A 132 -22.81 -7.92 -5.84
CA LEU A 132 -23.73 -7.61 -6.95
C LEU A 132 -23.97 -8.80 -7.88
N ILE A 133 -22.94 -9.60 -8.19
CA ILE A 133 -23.10 -10.83 -8.99
C ILE A 133 -24.04 -11.80 -8.28
N VAL A 134 -23.83 -12.04 -6.99
CA VAL A 134 -24.68 -12.95 -6.20
C VAL A 134 -26.13 -12.47 -6.22
N GLN A 135 -26.36 -11.16 -6.03
CA GLN A 135 -27.69 -10.57 -6.12
C GLN A 135 -28.31 -10.76 -7.52
N GLY A 136 -27.53 -10.51 -8.58
CA GLY A 136 -27.97 -10.72 -9.97
C GLY A 136 -28.37 -12.16 -10.26
N VAL A 137 -27.58 -13.14 -9.79
CA VAL A 137 -27.89 -14.57 -9.93
C VAL A 137 -29.16 -14.94 -9.17
N VAL A 138 -29.32 -14.47 -7.93
CA VAL A 138 -30.53 -14.71 -7.14
C VAL A 138 -31.77 -14.17 -7.86
N ASN A 139 -31.69 -12.96 -8.41
CA ASN A 139 -32.81 -12.34 -9.13
C ASN A 139 -33.15 -13.10 -10.41
N LEU A 140 -32.15 -13.56 -11.18
CA LEU A 140 -32.36 -14.39 -12.37
C LEU A 140 -33.03 -15.73 -12.05
N VAL A 141 -32.63 -16.38 -10.94
CA VAL A 141 -33.25 -17.63 -10.50
C VAL A 141 -34.70 -17.39 -10.06
N ARG A 142 -34.98 -16.30 -9.36
CA ARG A 142 -36.35 -15.92 -8.93
C ARG A 142 -37.27 -15.52 -10.09
N GLN A 143 -36.74 -14.90 -11.13
CA GLN A 143 -37.52 -14.47 -12.30
C GLN A 143 -37.94 -15.61 -13.23
N LYS A 144 -37.40 -16.84 -13.09
CA LYS A 144 -37.91 -18.00 -13.83
C LYS A 144 -39.17 -18.55 -13.13
N PRO A 145 -40.39 -18.35 -13.68
CA PRO A 145 -41.55 -19.04 -13.19
C PRO A 145 -41.55 -20.45 -13.78
N GLY A 146 -41.43 -21.49 -12.94
CA GLY A 146 -41.71 -22.87 -13.34
C GLY A 146 -40.50 -23.74 -13.66
N LEU A 147 -40.03 -24.47 -12.64
CA LEU A 147 -39.56 -25.85 -12.80
C LEU A 147 -40.35 -26.72 -11.82
N LYS A 148 -41.67 -26.75 -12.03
CA LYS A 148 -42.59 -27.84 -11.72
C LYS A 148 -43.62 -27.87 -12.84
#